data_AF-A0A7S2Z0Q9-F1
#
_entry.id   AF-A0A7S2Z0Q9-F1
#
_cell.length_a   1.000
_cell.length_b   1.000
_cell.length_c   1.000
_cell.angle_alpha   90.00
_cell.angle_beta   90.00
_cell.angle_gamma   90.00
#
_symmetry.space_group_name_H-M   'P 1'
#
loop_
_entity.id
_entity.type
_entity.pdbx_description
1 polymer ?
#
loop_
_entity_poly.entity_id
_entity_poly.type
_entity_poly.pdbx_seq_one_letter_code
_entity_poly.pdbx_strand_id
1 'polypeptide(L)'
;ALLSVGGLVGGHSGAEIHKYQANAVKVIARVLAALLSREETAGLCRLVDVAGGDKHNVIPRESEARLLVRQDGLDKAREVVEAVKADIVREYGELEKSIDITLTVEEGQDDAA
;
A
#
# COMPACT_ATOMS: atom_id res chain seq x y z
N ALA A 1 -1.39 4.71 11.96
CA ALA A 1 -0.54 5.01 10.79
C ALA A 1 -1.32 4.71 9.53
N LEU A 2 -1.20 5.56 8.51
CA LEU A 2 -1.84 5.41 7.22
C LEU A 2 -0.80 4.94 6.20
N LEU A 3 -1.04 3.78 5.61
CA LEU A 3 -0.31 3.27 4.45
C LEU A 3 -1.11 3.64 3.20
N SER A 4 -0.53 4.43 2.31
CA SER A 4 -1.18 4.86 1.08
C SER A 4 -0.41 4.37 -0.14
N VAL A 5 -1.16 3.96 -1.16
CA VAL A 5 -0.68 3.66 -2.51
C VAL A 5 -1.43 4.57 -3.46
N GLY A 6 -0.72 5.32 -4.29
CA GLY A 6 -1.34 6.26 -5.23
C GLY A 6 -0.46 6.59 -6.42
N GLY A 7 -0.99 7.43 -7.30
CA GLY A 7 -0.29 7.88 -8.51
C GLY A 7 -0.18 6.82 -9.61
N LEU A 8 -0.94 5.71 -9.52
CA LEU A 8 -1.02 4.72 -10.58
C LEU A 8 -1.92 5.23 -11.71
N VAL A 9 -1.62 4.82 -12.94
CA VAL A 9 -2.32 5.24 -14.16
C VAL A 9 -3.75 4.70 -14.21
N GLY A 10 -3.97 3.47 -13.74
CA GLY A 10 -5.25 2.75 -13.84
C GLY A 10 -5.76 2.63 -15.28
N GLY A 11 -7.03 2.26 -15.44
CA GLY A 11 -7.62 2.05 -16.77
C GLY A 11 -8.84 1.15 -16.77
N HIS A 12 -9.39 0.88 -17.96
CA HIS A 12 -10.51 -0.05 -18.12
C HIS A 12 -10.02 -1.51 -18.11
N SER A 13 -10.43 -2.30 -17.12
CA SER A 13 -9.89 -3.65 -16.91
C SER A 13 -10.19 -4.62 -18.07
N GLY A 14 -11.23 -4.39 -18.88
CA GLY A 14 -11.47 -5.22 -20.08
C GLY A 14 -10.58 -4.86 -21.26
N ALA A 15 -10.34 -3.56 -21.47
CA ALA A 15 -9.70 -3.06 -22.69
C ALA A 15 -8.21 -2.83 -22.52
N GLU A 16 -7.75 -2.58 -21.29
CA GLU A 16 -6.40 -2.10 -21.00
C GLU A 16 -5.58 -3.07 -20.14
N ILE A 17 -6.12 -4.24 -19.76
CA ILE A 17 -5.38 -5.22 -18.95
C ILE A 17 -4.09 -5.71 -19.62
N HIS A 18 -4.06 -5.72 -20.95
CA HIS A 18 -2.89 -6.08 -21.76
C HIS A 18 -1.75 -5.05 -21.69
N LYS A 19 -1.99 -3.87 -21.07
CA LYS A 19 -0.97 -2.83 -20.86
C LYS A 19 -0.16 -3.06 -19.58
N TYR A 20 -0.48 -4.09 -18.79
CA TYR A 20 0.25 -4.49 -17.58
C TYR A 20 0.44 -3.36 -16.55
N GLN A 21 -0.52 -2.45 -16.49
CA GLN A 21 -0.57 -1.40 -15.47
C GLN A 21 -0.71 -2.02 -14.08
N ALA A 22 -0.12 -1.36 -13.09
CA ALA A 22 -0.22 -1.80 -11.71
C ALA A 22 -1.66 -1.63 -11.19
N ASN A 23 -2.00 -2.44 -10.18
CA ASN A 23 -3.29 -2.38 -9.49
C ASN A 23 -3.03 -1.99 -8.04
N ALA A 24 -3.56 -0.85 -7.59
CA ALA A 24 -3.30 -0.32 -6.25
C ALA A 24 -3.68 -1.30 -5.12
N VAL A 25 -4.77 -2.07 -5.29
CA VAL A 25 -5.20 -3.08 -4.32
C VAL A 25 -4.19 -4.22 -4.22
N LYS A 26 -3.59 -4.64 -5.34
CA LYS A 26 -2.54 -5.67 -5.34
C LYS A 26 -1.24 -5.14 -4.75
N VAL A 27 -0.91 -3.89 -5.04
CA VAL A 27 0.27 -3.22 -4.51
C VAL A 27 0.18 -3.09 -2.99
N ILE A 28 -0.92 -2.56 -2.44
CA ILE A 28 -1.05 -2.42 -0.98
C ILE A 28 -1.05 -3.78 -0.28
N ALA A 29 -1.68 -4.81 -0.88
CA ALA A 29 -1.67 -6.16 -0.32
C ALA A 29 -0.25 -6.73 -0.23
N ARG A 30 0.62 -6.43 -1.19
CA ARG A 30 2.04 -6.85 -1.16
C ARG A 30 2.81 -6.16 -0.04
N VAL A 31 2.57 -4.87 0.20
CA VAL A 31 3.18 -4.14 1.32
C VAL A 31 2.68 -4.70 2.66
N LEU A 32 1.37 -4.91 2.80
CA LEU A 32 0.76 -5.50 4.00
C LEU A 32 1.31 -6.90 4.28
N ALA A 33 1.50 -7.73 3.25
CA ALA A 33 2.10 -9.05 3.42
C ALA A 33 3.54 -8.98 4.00
N ALA A 34 4.33 -7.99 3.58
CA ALA A 34 5.68 -7.79 4.12
C ALA A 34 5.66 -7.26 5.58
N LEU A 35 4.68 -6.42 5.91
CA LEU A 35 4.54 -5.84 7.26
C LEU A 35 3.91 -6.80 8.29
N LEU A 36 3.04 -7.72 7.85
CA LEU A 36 2.22 -8.52 8.77
C LEU A 36 2.63 -10.00 8.83
N SER A 37 3.26 -10.53 7.78
CA SER A 37 3.45 -11.98 7.63
C SER A 37 4.91 -12.43 7.67
N ARG A 38 5.87 -11.51 7.77
CA ARG A 38 7.29 -11.86 7.89
C ARG A 38 7.68 -12.07 9.35
N GLU A 39 8.62 -12.98 9.59
CA GLU A 39 9.10 -13.28 10.93
C GLU A 39 9.76 -12.04 11.56
N GLU A 40 10.53 -11.28 10.77
CA GLU A 40 11.21 -10.06 11.25
C GLU A 40 10.26 -8.89 11.58
N THR A 41 8.99 -8.96 11.14
CA THR A 41 7.95 -7.96 11.41
C THR A 41 6.78 -8.51 12.24
N ALA A 42 6.88 -9.75 12.72
CA ALA A 42 5.80 -10.40 13.46
C ALA A 42 5.42 -9.60 14.72
N GLY A 43 4.15 -9.20 14.81
CA GLY A 43 3.63 -8.42 15.94
C GLY A 43 4.01 -6.94 15.94
N LEU A 44 4.69 -6.46 14.90
CA LEU A 44 5.05 -5.05 14.69
C LEU A 44 3.84 -4.17 14.42
N CYS A 45 2.98 -4.67 13.53
CA CYS A 45 1.82 -3.98 12.99
C CYS A 45 0.55 -4.83 13.18
N ARG A 46 -0.60 -4.17 13.30
CA ARG A 46 -1.92 -4.80 13.17
C ARG A 46 -2.76 -4.01 12.19
N LEU A 47 -3.46 -4.73 11.30
CA LEU A 47 -4.39 -4.12 10.37
C LEU A 47 -5.66 -3.67 11.10
N VAL A 48 -6.05 -2.42 10.89
CA VAL A 48 -7.32 -1.84 11.38
C VAL A 48 -8.34 -1.85 10.24
N ASP A 49 -7.95 -1.32 9.09
CA ASP A 49 -8.81 -1.20 7.91
C ASP A 49 -7.97 -1.21 6.64
N VAL A 50 -8.58 -1.64 5.52
CA VAL A 50 -7.99 -1.56 4.18
C VAL A 50 -9.09 -1.30 3.16
N ALA A 51 -8.88 -0.28 2.35
CA ALA A 51 -9.81 0.15 1.32
C ALA A 51 -9.05 0.45 0.01
N GLY A 52 -9.72 0.24 -1.12
CA GLY A 52 -9.15 0.54 -2.43
C GLY A 52 -10.01 0.01 -3.56
N GLY A 53 -9.76 0.53 -4.76
CA GLY A 53 -10.65 0.32 -5.90
C GLY A 53 -11.71 1.40 -6.04
N ASP A 54 -12.36 1.39 -7.20
CA ASP A 54 -13.44 2.31 -7.55
C ASP A 54 -14.62 1.49 -8.09
N LYS A 55 -14.53 1.09 -9.36
CA LYS A 55 -15.54 0.23 -10.01
C LYS A 55 -14.96 -1.13 -10.35
N HIS A 56 -15.84 -2.12 -10.41
CA HIS A 56 -15.51 -3.51 -10.80
C HIS A 56 -14.74 -3.66 -12.13
N ASN A 57 -14.92 -2.73 -13.08
CA ASN A 57 -14.31 -2.75 -14.41
C ASN A 57 -13.15 -1.73 -14.56
N VAL A 58 -12.62 -1.22 -13.44
CA VAL A 58 -11.53 -0.25 -13.42
C VAL A 58 -10.33 -0.86 -12.71
N ILE A 59 -9.15 -0.70 -13.30
CA ILE A 59 -7.87 -0.98 -12.65
C ILE A 59 -7.64 0.11 -11.59
N PRO A 60 -7.64 -0.23 -10.28
CA PRO A 60 -7.54 0.73 -9.20
C PRO A 60 -6.25 1.54 -9.22
N ARG A 61 -6.40 2.86 -9.04
CA ARG A 61 -5.28 3.82 -8.98
C ARG A 61 -4.76 4.06 -7.57
N GLU A 62 -5.64 3.91 -6.61
CA GLU A 62 -5.39 4.28 -5.22
C GLU A 62 -5.92 3.19 -4.28
N SER A 63 -5.23 3.04 -3.15
CA SER A 63 -5.62 2.17 -2.05
C SER A 63 -4.95 2.64 -0.78
N GLU A 64 -5.62 2.44 0.35
CA GLU A 64 -5.15 2.85 1.67
C GLU A 64 -5.39 1.75 2.71
N ALA A 65 -4.54 1.70 3.72
CA ALA A 65 -4.68 0.81 4.86
C ALA A 65 -4.32 1.54 6.15
N ARG A 66 -5.16 1.38 7.18
CA ARG A 66 -4.92 1.88 8.53
C ARG A 66 -4.28 0.79 9.36
N LEU A 67 -3.17 1.14 10.00
CA LEU A 67 -2.36 0.23 10.80
C LEU A 67 -2.16 0.78 12.21
N LEU A 68 -2.32 -0.10 13.21
CA LEU A 68 -1.67 0.08 14.50
C LEU A 68 -0.22 -0.37 14.35
N VAL A 69 0.72 0.49 14.70
CA VAL A 69 2.16 0.22 14.62
C VAL A 69 2.75 0.42 16.00
N ARG A 70 3.52 -0.54 16.50
CA ARG A 70 4.23 -0.36 17.76
C ARG A 70 5.24 0.78 17.65
N GLN A 71 5.33 1.59 18.70
CA GLN A 71 6.25 2.73 18.74
C GLN A 71 7.71 2.32 18.48
N ASP A 72 8.14 1.20 19.06
CA ASP A 72 9.51 0.68 18.98
C ASP A 72 9.87 0.07 17.62
N GLY A 73 8.92 0.01 16.69
CA GLY A 73 9.15 -0.59 15.38
C GLY A 73 8.56 0.17 14.21
N LEU A 74 8.21 1.44 14.43
CA LEU A 74 7.86 2.38 13.37
C LEU A 74 8.97 2.49 12.32
N ASP A 75 10.23 2.59 12.75
CA ASP A 75 11.37 2.71 11.83
C ASP A 75 11.55 1.44 10.99
N LYS A 76 11.35 0.26 11.60
CA LYS A 76 11.39 -1.00 10.87
C LYS A 76 10.23 -1.11 9.86
N ALA A 77 9.03 -0.67 10.23
CA ALA A 77 7.90 -0.64 9.32
C ALA A 77 8.18 0.27 8.11
N ARG A 78 8.75 1.46 8.34
CA ARG A 78 9.18 2.38 7.27
C ARG A 78 10.23 1.76 6.36
N GLU A 79 11.26 1.12 6.93
CA GLU A 79 12.29 0.41 6.16
C GLU A 79 11.68 -0.66 5.24
N VAL A 80 10.73 -1.44 5.75
CA VAL A 80 10.04 -2.48 4.96
C VAL A 80 9.19 -1.87 3.85
N VAL A 81 8.46 -0.79 4.13
CA VAL A 81 7.66 -0.07 3.12
C VAL A 81 8.56 0.47 2.01
N GLU A 82 9.68 1.11 2.35
CA GLU A 82 10.64 1.64 1.37
C GLU A 82 11.30 0.52 0.55
N ALA A 83 11.63 -0.61 1.16
CA ALA A 83 12.18 -1.77 0.44
C ALA A 83 11.16 -2.33 -0.59
N VAL A 84 9.91 -2.52 -0.17
CA VAL A 84 8.85 -3.00 -1.07
C VAL A 84 8.53 -1.96 -2.15
N LYS A 85 8.53 -0.67 -1.81
CA LYS A 85 8.38 0.43 -2.78
C LYS A 85 9.48 0.39 -3.83
N ALA A 86 10.74 0.24 -3.43
CA ALA A 86 11.86 0.15 -4.37
C ALA A 86 11.72 -1.05 -5.33
N ASP A 87 11.23 -2.19 -4.84
CA ASP A 87 10.95 -3.36 -5.69
C ASP A 87 9.83 -3.09 -6.69
N ILE A 88 8.72 -2.48 -6.24
CA ILE A 88 7.59 -2.15 -7.11
C ILE A 88 7.96 -1.09 -8.16
N VAL A 89 8.71 -0.06 -7.78
CA VAL A 89 9.22 0.95 -8.71
C VAL A 89 10.15 0.32 -9.74
N ARG A 90 10.97 -0.67 -9.35
CA ARG A 90 11.79 -1.43 -10.30
C ARG A 90 10.95 -2.23 -11.29
N GLU A 91 9.84 -2.80 -10.84
CA GLU A 91 8.95 -3.63 -11.66
C GLU A 91 8.06 -2.81 -12.59
N TYR A 92 7.52 -1.68 -12.11
CA TYR A 92 6.46 -0.93 -12.82
C TYR A 92 6.86 0.49 -13.20
N GLY A 93 8.03 1.01 -12.80
CA GLY A 93 8.38 2.43 -12.91
C GLY A 93 8.40 2.99 -14.34
N GLU A 94 8.58 2.14 -15.36
CA GLU A 94 8.46 2.56 -16.76
C GLU A 94 7.02 2.89 -17.16
N LEU A 95 6.05 2.18 -16.58
CA LEU A 95 4.61 2.31 -16.83
C LEU A 95 3.94 3.28 -15.84
N GLU A 96 4.32 3.19 -14.57
CA GLU A 96 3.72 3.89 -13.43
C GLU A 96 4.62 5.01 -12.91
N LYS A 97 4.89 6.01 -13.77
CA LYS A 97 5.90 7.06 -13.50
C LYS A 97 5.63 7.90 -12.27
N SER A 98 4.38 7.92 -11.79
CA SER A 98 3.93 8.69 -10.64
C SER A 98 3.60 7.82 -9.44
N ILE A 99 3.93 6.52 -9.47
CA ILE A 99 3.66 5.63 -8.35
C ILE A 99 4.31 6.14 -7.07
N ASP A 100 3.50 6.21 -6.02
CA ASP A 100 3.97 6.52 -4.68
C ASP A 100 3.34 5.59 -3.66
N ILE A 101 4.15 5.24 -2.67
CA ILE A 101 3.79 4.36 -1.56
C ILE A 101 4.37 5.01 -0.31
N THR A 102 3.53 5.29 0.68
CA THR A 102 3.93 6.05 1.87
C THR A 102 3.34 5.45 3.13
N LEU A 103 4.06 5.61 4.25
CA LEU A 103 3.59 5.27 5.59
C LEU A 103 3.69 6.51 6.49
N THR A 104 2.56 7.13 6.77
CA THR A 104 2.45 8.32 7.63
C THR A 104 1.92 7.95 9.01
N VAL A 105 2.42 8.61 10.05
CA VAL A 105 1.88 8.45 11.40
C VAL A 105 0.78 9.49 11.56
N GLU A 106 -0.40 9.03 11.92
CA GLU A 106 -1.50 9.89 12.32
C GLU A 106 -1.60 9.80 13.85
N GLU A 107 -1.65 10.95 14.52
CA GLU A 107 -2.01 10.98 15.94
C GLU A 107 -3.47 10.53 16.05
N GLY A 108 -3.72 9.47 16.81
CA GLY A 108 -5.08 8.97 17.00
C GLY A 108 -5.94 10.04 17.65
N GLN A 109 -7.01 10.46 16.98
CA GLN A 109 -8.15 11.01 17.69
C GLN A 109 -8.81 9.83 18.40
N ASP A 110 -8.76 9.83 19.74
CA ASP A 110 -9.59 8.96 20.57
C ASP A 110 -11.05 9.27 20.22
N ASP A 111 -11.64 8.50 19.30
CA ASP A 111 -13.07 8.45 19.11
C ASP A 111 -13.68 7.68 20.30
N ALA A 112 -13.66 8.34 21.46
CA ALA A 112 -14.55 8.05 22.57
C ALA A 112 -15.90 8.72 22.26
N ALA A 113 -16.82 7.94 21.71
CA ALA A 113 -18.25 8.25 21.68
C ALA A 113 -19.05 6.98 22.01
#